data_AF-A0A8I0S294-F1
#
_entry.id   AF-A0A8I0S294-F1
#
_cell.length_a   1.000
_cell.length_b   1.000
_cell.length_c   1.000
_cell.angle_alpha   90.00
_cell.angle_beta   90.00
_cell.angle_gamma   90.00
#
_symmetry.space_group_name_H-M   'P 1'
#
loop_
_entity.id
_entity.type
_entity.pdbx_description
1 polymer ?
#
loop_
_entity_poly.entity_id
_entity_poly.type
_entity_poly.pdbx_seq_one_letter_code
_entity_poly.pdbx_strand_id
1 'polypeptide(L)'
;MEWDAKTKMCNLGQDEGKIDEFKDHVERYVDTFDVQAWDMFLHLVSISEKNINKHGAFLKRLLPRLEAFDQHESNSLSMVAHIRLGVLIDRIKQLPLVS
;
A
#
# COMPACT_ATOMS: atom_id res chain seq x y z
N MET A 1 13.91 3.13 1.56
CA MET A 1 13.66 3.55 0.15
C MET A 1 14.22 4.95 -0.02
N GLU A 2 14.95 5.22 -1.11
CA GLU A 2 15.54 6.56 -1.34
C GLU A 2 14.47 7.66 -1.52
N TRP A 3 14.86 8.89 -1.18
CA TRP A 3 13.96 10.05 -1.19
C TRP A 3 13.30 10.29 -2.55
N ASP A 4 14.06 10.26 -3.65
CA ASP A 4 13.53 10.49 -5.00
C ASP A 4 12.45 9.48 -5.38
N ALA A 5 12.63 8.23 -4.95
CA ALA A 5 11.65 7.19 -5.18
C ALA A 5 10.37 7.44 -4.36
N LYS A 6 10.48 7.91 -3.11
CA LYS A 6 9.32 8.31 -2.28
C LYS A 6 8.57 9.47 -2.90
N THR A 7 9.27 10.52 -3.33
CA THR A 7 8.67 11.67 -4.01
C THR A 7 7.94 11.24 -5.28
N LYS A 8 8.55 10.36 -6.07
CA LYS A 8 7.89 9.78 -7.25
C LYS A 8 6.63 9.01 -6.89
N MET A 9 6.66 8.19 -5.84
CA MET A 9 5.48 7.47 -5.36
C MET A 9 4.33 8.42 -5.01
N CYS A 10 4.61 9.51 -4.29
CA CYS A 10 3.60 10.52 -3.97
C CYS A 10 3.01 11.17 -5.22
N ASN A 11 3.86 11.58 -6.17
CA ASN A 11 3.40 12.21 -7.42
C ASN A 11 2.53 11.27 -8.27
N LEU A 12 2.82 9.97 -8.26
CA LEU A 12 2.03 8.97 -8.97
C LEU A 12 0.71 8.66 -8.24
N GLY A 13 0.76 8.50 -6.92
CA GLY A 13 -0.41 8.13 -6.10
C GLY A 13 -1.47 9.22 -5.96
N GLN A 14 -1.12 10.48 -6.26
CA GLN A 14 -2.06 11.61 -6.25
C GLN A 14 -2.88 11.74 -7.55
N ASP A 15 -2.50 11.05 -8.62
CA ASP A 15 -3.13 11.16 -9.94
C ASP A 15 -3.79 9.82 -10.31
N GLU A 16 -5.13 9.76 -10.32
CA GLU A 16 -5.86 8.54 -10.69
C GLU A 16 -5.55 8.05 -12.11
N GLY A 17 -5.14 8.95 -13.01
CA GLY A 17 -4.71 8.60 -14.37
C GLY A 17 -3.38 7.83 -14.42
N LYS A 18 -2.61 7.83 -13.32
CA LYS A 18 -1.30 7.17 -13.20
C LYS A 18 -1.31 5.97 -12.27
N ILE A 19 -2.49 5.42 -11.99
CA ILE A 19 -2.64 4.33 -11.04
C ILE A 19 -1.82 3.09 -11.41
N ASP A 20 -1.61 2.81 -12.69
CA ASP A 20 -0.82 1.66 -13.11
C ASP A 20 0.68 1.92 -12.95
N GLU A 21 1.17 3.12 -13.29
CA GLU A 21 2.54 3.53 -12.98
C GLU A 21 2.82 3.56 -11.47
N PHE A 22 1.84 3.97 -10.66
CA PHE A 22 1.93 3.92 -9.21
C PHE A 22 2.12 2.49 -8.71
N LYS A 23 1.31 1.53 -9.20
CA LYS A 23 1.44 0.11 -8.82
C LYS A 23 2.80 -0.45 -9.22
N ASP A 24 3.23 -0.21 -10.45
CA ASP A 24 4.53 -0.68 -10.95
C ASP A 24 5.68 -0.13 -10.10
N HIS A 25 5.57 1.15 -9.69
CA HIS A 25 6.54 1.78 -8.82
C HIS A 25 6.53 1.17 -7.41
N VAL A 26 5.35 0.91 -6.84
CA VAL A 26 5.23 0.23 -5.54
C VAL A 26 5.81 -1.19 -5.63
N GLU A 27 5.42 -2.00 -6.62
CA GLU A 27 5.93 -3.37 -6.76
C GLU A 27 7.45 -3.42 -6.93
N ARG A 28 8.03 -2.44 -7.64
CA ARG A 28 9.49 -2.35 -7.80
C ARG A 28 10.24 -2.09 -6.50
N TYR A 29 9.65 -1.32 -5.58
CA TYR A 29 10.38 -0.79 -4.43
C TYR A 29 9.85 -1.27 -3.08
N VAL A 30 8.73 -1.99 -3.02
CA VAL A 30 8.08 -2.39 -1.76
C VAL A 30 9.03 -3.12 -0.80
N ASP A 31 9.93 -3.96 -1.32
CA ASP A 31 10.91 -4.70 -0.50
C ASP A 31 12.00 -3.79 0.10
N THR A 32 12.05 -2.51 -0.29
CA THR A 32 12.97 -1.49 0.24
C THR A 32 12.23 -0.38 1.01
N PHE A 33 10.92 -0.51 1.23
CA PHE A 33 10.16 0.48 1.99
C PHE A 33 10.68 0.55 3.43
N ASP A 34 10.95 1.77 3.87
CA ASP A 34 11.11 2.08 5.29
C ASP A 34 9.76 2.55 5.86
N VAL A 35 9.70 2.78 7.17
CA VAL A 35 8.47 3.25 7.87
C VAL A 35 7.85 4.46 7.19
N GLN A 36 8.66 5.42 6.73
CA GLN A 36 8.15 6.63 6.07
C GLN A 36 7.52 6.31 4.71
N ALA A 37 8.13 5.42 3.92
CA ALA A 37 7.54 4.98 2.66
C ALA A 37 6.21 4.23 2.87
N TRP A 38 6.12 3.40 3.90
CA TRP A 38 4.87 2.74 4.28
C TRP A 38 3.78 3.74 4.70
N ASP A 39 4.13 4.71 5.54
CA ASP A 39 3.18 5.76 5.96
C ASP A 39 2.66 6.54 4.75
N MET A 40 3.52 6.93 3.82
CA MET A 40 3.13 7.59 2.56
C MET A 40 2.22 6.71 1.70
N PHE A 41 2.58 5.44 1.48
CA PHE A 41 1.78 4.50 0.71
C PHE A 41 0.37 4.35 1.29
N LEU A 42 0.26 4.20 2.60
CA LEU A 42 -1.02 4.04 3.29
C LEU A 42 -1.91 5.27 3.16
N HIS A 43 -1.33 6.47 3.08
CA HIS A 43 -2.08 7.71 2.80
C HIS A 43 -2.55 7.80 1.35
N LEU A 44 -1.79 7.30 0.39
CA LEU A 44 -2.10 7.36 -1.04
C LEU A 44 -3.11 6.29 -1.49
N VAL A 45 -3.05 5.09 -0.90
CA VAL A 45 -3.96 4.00 -1.28
C VAL A 45 -5.39 4.34 -0.86
N SER A 46 -6.30 4.35 -1.83
CA SER A 46 -7.72 4.51 -1.54
C SER A 46 -8.35 3.19 -1.08
N ILE A 47 -8.75 3.14 0.19
CA ILE A 47 -9.34 1.97 0.85
C ILE A 47 -10.87 2.06 0.77
N SER A 48 -11.43 1.98 -0.44
CA SER A 48 -12.87 1.85 -0.66
C SER A 48 -13.18 0.47 -1.23
N GLU A 49 -14.37 -0.07 -0.99
CA GLU A 49 -14.76 -1.38 -1.53
C GLU A 49 -14.59 -1.45 -3.05
N LYS A 50 -15.00 -0.39 -3.76
CA LYS A 50 -14.78 -0.25 -5.21
C LYS A 50 -13.31 -0.39 -5.60
N ASN A 51 -12.41 0.29 -4.89
CA ASN A 51 -10.98 0.27 -5.22
C ASN A 51 -10.29 -1.03 -4.78
N ILE A 52 -10.66 -1.59 -3.64
CA ILE A 52 -10.18 -2.90 -3.18
C ILE A 52 -10.57 -3.98 -4.20
N ASN A 53 -11.81 -3.98 -4.69
CA ASN A 53 -12.26 -4.92 -5.72
C ASN A 53 -11.56 -4.67 -7.07
N LYS A 54 -11.47 -3.40 -7.51
CA LYS A 54 -10.82 -3.03 -8.79
C LYS A 54 -9.33 -3.36 -8.83
N HIS A 55 -8.63 -3.27 -7.69
CA HIS A 55 -7.18 -3.45 -7.61
C HIS A 55 -6.77 -4.65 -6.75
N GLY A 56 -7.70 -5.58 -6.51
CA GLY A 56 -7.52 -6.68 -5.57
C GLY A 56 -6.33 -7.58 -5.88
N ALA A 57 -6.04 -7.86 -7.16
CA ALA A 57 -4.88 -8.68 -7.54
C ALA A 57 -3.55 -8.06 -7.10
N PHE A 58 -3.38 -6.76 -7.32
CA PHE A 58 -2.19 -6.01 -6.87
C PHE A 58 -2.09 -6.01 -5.34
N LEU A 59 -3.20 -5.70 -4.65
CA LEU A 59 -3.21 -5.65 -3.19
C LEU A 59 -2.94 -7.02 -2.55
N LYS A 60 -3.46 -8.11 -3.15
CA LYS A 60 -3.15 -9.49 -2.71
C LYS A 60 -1.67 -9.83 -2.84
N ARG A 61 -0.98 -9.33 -3.87
CA ARG A 61 0.48 -9.50 -4.00
C ARG A 61 1.24 -8.75 -2.92
N LEU A 62 0.74 -7.60 -2.49
CA LEU A 62 1.34 -6.82 -1.40
C LEU A 62 1.04 -7.37 0.00
N LEU A 63 -0.02 -8.18 0.17
CA LEU A 63 -0.48 -8.66 1.47
C LEU A 63 0.66 -9.24 2.35
N PRO A 64 1.55 -10.13 1.87
CA PRO A 64 2.61 -10.66 2.72
C PRO A 64 3.56 -9.59 3.26
N ARG A 65 3.81 -8.51 2.47
CA ARG A 65 4.66 -7.39 2.90
C ARG A 65 3.95 -6.52 3.94
N LEU A 66 2.65 -6.26 3.73
CA LEU A 66 1.82 -5.51 4.66
C LEU A 66 1.74 -6.22 6.02
N GLU A 67 1.54 -7.55 6.03
CA GLU A 67 1.50 -8.35 7.27
C GLU A 67 2.85 -8.40 7.97
N ALA A 68 3.95 -8.57 7.23
CA ALA A 68 5.28 -8.54 7.81
C ALA A 68 5.58 -7.17 8.46
N PHE A 69 5.23 -6.08 7.76
CA PHE A 69 5.40 -4.73 8.29
C PHE A 69 4.51 -4.48 9.52
N ASP A 70 3.26 -4.96 9.50
CA ASP A 70 2.33 -4.89 10.63
C ASP A 70 2.90 -5.53 11.91
N GLN A 71 3.55 -6.69 11.77
CA GLN A 71 4.12 -7.44 12.90
C GLN A 71 5.41 -6.82 13.47
N HIS A 72 6.20 -6.13 12.66
CA HIS A 72 7.57 -5.76 13.03
C HIS A 72 7.79 -4.26 13.25
N GLU A 73 7.12 -3.40 12.50
CA GLU A 73 7.51 -1.98 12.41
C GLU A 73 6.34 -0.99 12.48
N SER A 74 5.09 -1.46 12.42
CA SER A 74 3.88 -0.62 12.34
C SER A 74 3.63 0.31 13.52
N ASN A 75 4.22 0.04 14.70
CA ASN A 75 4.12 0.90 15.88
C ASN A 75 4.76 2.28 15.67
N SER A 76 5.59 2.44 14.65
CA SER A 76 6.24 3.70 14.29
C SER A 76 5.45 4.53 13.27
N LEU A 77 4.29 4.03 12.81
CA LEU A 77 3.40 4.76 11.91
C LEU A 77 2.70 5.93 12.62
N SER A 78 2.25 6.89 11.82
CA SER A 78 1.21 7.81 12.30
C SER A 78 -0.05 7.02 12.71
N MET A 79 -0.80 7.51 13.69
CA MET A 79 -2.04 6.85 14.15
C MET A 79 -3.02 6.58 13.00
N VAL A 80 -3.13 7.54 12.06
CA VAL A 80 -4.00 7.40 10.88
C VAL A 80 -3.49 6.29 9.96
N ALA A 81 -2.20 6.23 9.66
CA ALA A 81 -1.64 5.16 8.83
C ALA A 81 -1.77 3.79 9.50
N HIS A 82 -1.56 3.70 10.81
CA HIS A 82 -1.70 2.44 11.55
C HIS A 82 -3.13 1.87 11.46
N ILE A 83 -4.15 2.71 11.68
CA ILE A 83 -5.56 2.29 11.52
C ILE A 83 -5.83 1.85 10.08
N ARG A 84 -5.32 2.60 9.10
CA ARG A 84 -5.49 2.30 7.67
C ARG A 84 -4.82 0.99 7.27
N LEU A 85 -3.67 0.65 7.85
CA LEU A 85 -2.98 -0.61 7.62
C LEU A 85 -3.86 -1.80 8.01
N GLY A 86 -4.39 -1.80 9.24
CA GLY A 86 -5.28 -2.86 9.71
C GLY A 86 -6.52 -3.03 8.83
N VAL A 87 -7.21 -1.92 8.52
CA VAL A 87 -8.38 -1.95 7.63
C VAL A 87 -8.03 -2.47 6.23
N LEU A 88 -6.89 -2.06 5.67
CA LEU A 88 -6.46 -2.53 4.36
C LEU A 88 -6.21 -4.04 4.35
N ILE A 89 -5.46 -4.56 5.33
CA ILE A 89 -5.17 -6.00 5.47
C ILE A 89 -6.48 -6.78 5.57
N ASP A 90 -7.41 -6.37 6.44
CA ASP A 90 -8.69 -7.03 6.62
C ASP A 90 -9.51 -7.07 5.32
N ARG A 91 -9.55 -5.95 4.59
CA ARG A 91 -10.28 -5.86 3.31
C ARG A 91 -9.66 -6.74 2.24
N ILE A 92 -8.33 -6.85 2.18
CA ILE A 92 -7.65 -7.73 1.23
C ILE A 92 -7.95 -9.21 1.54
N LYS A 93 -7.97 -9.59 2.82
CA LYS A 93 -8.31 -10.96 3.26
C LYS A 93 -9.74 -11.37 2.93
N GLN A 94 -10.66 -10.42 2.89
CA GLN A 94 -12.06 -10.65 2.51
C GLN A 94 -12.26 -10.81 1.00
N LEU A 95 -11.28 -10.45 0.16
CA LEU A 95 -11.40 -10.60 -1.29
C LEU A 95 -11.48 -12.09 -1.68
N PRO A 96 -12.42 -12.47 -2.58
CA PRO A 96 -12.57 -13.85 -3.01
C PRO A 96 -11.26 -14.38 -3.57
N LEU A 97 -10.86 -15.59 -3.17
CA LEU A 97 -9.72 -16.30 -3.77
C LEU A 97 -10.01 -16.40 -5.27
N VAL A 98 -9.31 -15.60 -6.06
CA VAL A 98 -9.48 -15.64 -7.50
C VAL A 98 -8.82 -16.95 -7.92
N SER A 99 -9.65 -17.90 -8.35
CA SER A 99 -9.29 -19.18 -8.95
C SER A 99 -8.49 -19.00 -10.24
#